data_AF-A0A9E6CYV8-F1
#
_entry.id   AF-A0A9E6CYV8-F1
#
_cell.length_a   1.000
_cell.length_b   1.000
_cell.length_c   1.000
_cell.angle_alpha   90.00
_cell.angle_beta   90.00
_cell.angle_gamma   90.00
#
_symmetry.space_group_name_H-M   'P 1'
#
loop_
_entity.id
_entity.type
_entity.pdbx_description
1 polymer ?
#
loop_
_entity_poly.entity_id
_entity_poly.type
_entity_poly.pdbx_seq_one_letter_code
_entity_poly.pdbx_strand_id
1 'polypeptide(L)'
;MSLREWGVLITLSIVFGGSFFFSGVAVKELPPFTIVVLRVGLAAVALHIFLRISGVNFFTYGKHWREFAGMGVLNNVIPFSLIVWGQTHIASGLASILNATTPIFTLIVAHYLVSDERMTINKMIGVFLGLGGVVIMIGPELLTGLGDDLFAQLAVLSAALCYGFASVFGRRFKRLAIPPVAVATGQVTVSAILLLPVCLWVDQPWT
;
A
#
# COMPACT_ATOMS: atom_id res chain seq x y z
N MET A 1 -9.66 14.82 18.43
CA MET A 1 -8.48 14.84 17.55
C MET A 1 -7.86 16.23 17.57
N SER A 2 -6.55 16.33 17.73
CA SER A 2 -5.84 17.62 17.77
C SER A 2 -5.68 18.22 16.36
N LEU A 3 -5.47 19.55 16.25
CA LEU A 3 -5.20 20.22 14.96
C LEU A 3 -3.99 19.60 14.23
N ARG A 4 -3.00 19.14 15.01
CA ARG A 4 -1.82 18.45 14.49
C ARG A 4 -2.16 17.12 13.82
N GLU A 5 -3.11 16.35 14.37
CA GLU A 5 -3.56 15.10 13.76
C GLU A 5 -4.26 15.36 12.42
N TRP A 6 -5.10 16.39 12.35
CA TRP A 6 -5.73 16.80 11.09
C TRP A 6 -4.70 17.21 10.04
N GLY A 7 -3.69 18.00 10.42
CA GLY A 7 -2.59 18.35 9.52
C GLY A 7 -1.88 17.13 8.96
N VAL A 8 -1.53 16.17 9.82
CA VAL A 8 -0.90 14.90 9.40
C VAL A 8 -1.78 14.10 8.45
N LEU A 9 -3.08 14.00 8.73
CA LEU A 9 -4.02 13.26 7.88
C LEU A 9 -4.20 13.92 6.50
N ILE A 10 -4.28 15.24 6.44
CA ILE A 10 -4.37 15.97 5.16
C ILE A 10 -3.11 15.75 4.34
N THR A 11 -1.92 15.93 4.94
CA THR A 11 -0.65 15.68 4.25
C THR A 11 -0.55 14.23 3.77
N LEU A 12 -0.92 13.27 4.61
CA LEU A 12 -0.92 11.85 4.24
C LEU A 12 -1.87 11.58 3.07
N SER A 13 -3.05 12.19 3.09
CA SER A 13 -4.07 12.01 2.04
C SER A 13 -3.60 12.58 0.70
N ILE A 14 -2.96 13.75 0.71
CA ILE A 14 -2.39 14.37 -0.50
C ILE A 14 -1.24 13.52 -1.05
N VAL A 15 -0.30 13.11 -0.20
CA VAL A 15 0.87 12.33 -0.63
C VAL A 15 0.43 10.95 -1.15
N PHE A 16 -0.48 10.27 -0.44
CA PHE A 16 -0.94 8.94 -0.82
C PHE A 16 -1.87 8.98 -2.05
N GLY A 17 -2.82 9.92 -2.11
CA GLY A 17 -3.71 10.09 -3.25
C GLY A 17 -2.95 10.50 -4.51
N GLY A 18 -2.04 11.47 -4.39
CA GLY A 18 -1.19 11.91 -5.50
C GLY A 18 -0.31 10.79 -6.07
N SER A 19 0.07 9.81 -5.25
CA SER A 19 0.85 8.66 -5.70
C SER A 19 0.17 7.85 -6.82
N PHE A 20 -1.17 7.75 -6.83
CA PHE A 20 -1.90 7.04 -7.90
C PHE A 20 -1.79 7.81 -9.22
N PHE A 21 -1.96 9.13 -9.16
CA PHE A 21 -1.81 10.00 -10.33
C PHE A 21 -0.39 9.90 -10.91
N PHE A 22 0.65 10.08 -10.09
CA PHE A 22 2.04 9.98 -10.55
C PHE A 22 2.40 8.59 -11.07
N SER A 23 1.89 7.52 -10.44
CA SER A 23 2.11 6.15 -10.94
C SER A 23 1.44 5.95 -12.30
N GLY A 24 0.23 6.49 -12.49
CA GLY A 24 -0.48 6.49 -13.77
C GLY A 24 0.23 7.25 -14.90
N VAL A 25 0.99 8.28 -14.56
CA VAL A 25 1.87 8.97 -15.52
C VAL A 25 3.11 8.12 -15.79
N ALA A 26 3.74 7.58 -14.74
CA ALA A 26 4.98 6.82 -14.86
C ALA A 26 4.82 5.53 -15.68
N VAL A 27 3.70 4.81 -15.55
CA VAL A 27 3.44 3.55 -16.30
C VAL A 27 3.36 3.73 -17.81
N LYS A 28 3.26 4.97 -18.31
CA LYS A 28 3.30 5.25 -19.75
C LYS A 28 4.72 5.20 -20.32
N GLU A 29 5.72 5.44 -19.48
CA GLU A 29 7.13 5.58 -19.88
C GLU A 29 8.01 4.47 -19.31
N LEU A 30 7.61 3.88 -18.17
CA LEU A 30 8.40 2.91 -17.43
C LEU A 30 7.61 1.62 -17.17
N PRO A 31 8.27 0.46 -17.24
CA PRO A 31 7.67 -0.81 -16.85
C PRO A 31 7.21 -0.86 -15.38
N PRO A 32 6.17 -1.64 -15.04
CA PRO A 32 5.57 -1.64 -13.71
C PRO A 32 6.54 -1.98 -12.56
N PHE A 33 7.34 -3.05 -12.68
CA PHE A 33 8.23 -3.46 -11.59
C PHE A 33 9.38 -2.48 -11.41
N THR A 34 9.83 -1.83 -12.47
CA THR A 34 10.84 -0.76 -12.46
C THR A 34 10.34 0.41 -11.62
N ILE A 35 9.10 0.86 -11.84
CA ILE A 35 8.47 1.93 -11.03
C ILE A 35 8.42 1.52 -9.56
N VAL A 36 7.98 0.30 -9.27
CA VAL A 36 7.86 -0.16 -7.87
C VAL A 36 9.23 -0.25 -7.20
N VAL A 37 10.23 -0.86 -7.86
CA VAL A 37 11.61 -0.97 -7.34
C VAL A 37 12.21 0.40 -7.07
N LEU A 38 12.09 1.34 -7.99
CA LEU A 38 12.59 2.71 -7.79
C LEU A 38 11.91 3.36 -6.59
N ARG A 39 10.59 3.22 -6.45
CA ARG A 39 9.84 3.78 -5.31
C ARG A 39 10.28 3.18 -3.98
N VAL A 40 10.32 1.86 -3.85
CA VAL A 40 10.69 1.21 -2.58
C VAL A 40 12.19 1.33 -2.29
N GLY A 41 13.03 1.36 -3.33
CA GLY A 41 14.47 1.55 -3.21
C GLY A 41 14.83 2.95 -2.73
N LEU A 42 14.25 3.99 -3.34
CA LEU A 42 14.43 5.37 -2.89
C LEU A 42 13.90 5.56 -1.46
N ALA A 43 12.74 4.98 -1.13
CA ALA A 43 12.21 4.99 0.22
C ALA A 43 13.17 4.29 1.22
N ALA A 44 13.74 3.15 0.84
CA ALA A 44 14.70 2.42 1.68
C ALA A 44 15.95 3.26 1.97
N VAL A 45 16.54 3.89 0.93
CA VAL A 45 17.70 4.77 1.08
C VAL A 45 17.37 5.96 1.98
N ALA A 46 16.27 6.67 1.69
CA ALA A 46 15.86 7.84 2.47
C ALA A 46 15.59 7.51 3.95
N LEU A 47 14.90 6.39 4.21
CA LEU A 47 14.62 5.95 5.58
C LEU A 47 15.88 5.47 6.30
N HIS A 48 16.82 4.80 5.63
CA HIS A 48 18.10 4.45 6.23
C HIS A 48 18.93 5.69 6.61
N ILE A 49 18.94 6.72 5.75
CA ILE A 49 19.57 8.02 6.07
C ILE A 49 18.87 8.64 7.29
N PHE A 50 17.55 8.65 7.31
CA PHE A 50 16.77 9.19 8.43
C PHE A 50 17.07 8.46 9.75
N LEU A 51 17.15 7.13 9.75
CA LEU A 51 17.49 6.35 10.95
C LEU A 51 18.90 6.67 11.46
N ARG A 52 19.87 6.84 10.54
CA ARG A 52 21.25 7.23 10.86
C ARG A 52 21.29 8.59 11.55
N ILE A 53 20.57 9.58 11.00
CA ILE A 53 20.48 10.94 11.58
C ILE A 53 19.75 10.92 12.93
N SER A 54 18.69 10.10 13.05
CA SER A 54 17.88 10.00 14.27
C SER A 54 18.54 9.19 15.38
N GLY A 55 19.73 8.63 15.16
CA GLY A 55 20.43 7.78 16.14
C GLY A 55 19.75 6.44 16.42
N VAL A 56 18.77 6.03 15.61
CA VAL A 56 18.05 4.77 15.79
C VAL A 56 18.86 3.64 15.16
N ASN A 57 19.40 2.75 16.00
CA ASN A 57 20.16 1.61 15.50
C ASN A 57 19.22 0.53 14.92
N PHE A 58 19.09 0.52 13.59
CA PHE A 58 18.28 -0.46 12.86
C PHE A 58 18.72 -1.90 13.10
N PHE A 59 20.03 -2.14 13.26
CA PHE A 59 20.58 -3.49 13.39
C PHE A 59 20.07 -4.22 14.64
N THR A 60 19.67 -3.48 15.68
CA THR A 60 19.02 -4.02 16.87
C THR A 60 17.76 -4.83 16.55
N TYR A 61 17.07 -4.50 15.45
CA TYR A 61 15.85 -5.15 15.01
C TYR A 61 16.06 -6.16 13.87
N GLY A 62 17.30 -6.37 13.43
CA GLY A 62 17.63 -7.28 12.31
C GLY A 62 17.19 -8.73 12.53
N LYS A 63 17.04 -9.15 13.80
CA LYS A 63 16.49 -10.46 14.16
C LYS A 63 15.04 -10.68 13.69
N HIS A 64 14.30 -9.62 13.39
CA HIS A 64 12.90 -9.65 12.94
C HIS A 64 12.76 -9.52 11.42
N TRP A 65 13.77 -9.95 10.67
CA TRP A 65 13.76 -9.87 9.20
C TRP A 65 12.58 -10.62 8.57
N ARG A 66 12.11 -11.70 9.20
CA ARG A 66 10.95 -12.48 8.72
C ARG A 66 9.65 -11.69 8.83
N GLU A 67 9.48 -10.96 9.92
CA GLU A 67 8.35 -10.07 10.11
C GLU A 67 8.40 -8.91 9.12
N PHE A 68 9.58 -8.30 8.93
CA PHE A 68 9.76 -7.28 7.90
C PHE A 68 9.49 -7.81 6.49
N ALA A 69 9.90 -9.05 6.18
CA ALA A 69 9.59 -9.69 4.91
C ALA A 69 8.09 -9.92 4.73
N GLY A 70 7.40 -10.47 5.74
CA GLY A 70 5.96 -10.66 5.69
C GLY A 70 5.21 -9.34 5.49
N MET A 71 5.61 -8.29 6.19
CA MET A 71 5.03 -6.96 6.03
C MET A 71 5.36 -6.36 4.66
N GLY A 72 6.60 -6.46 4.21
CA GLY A 72 7.04 -5.95 2.92
C GLY A 72 6.32 -6.61 1.76
N VAL A 73 6.05 -7.92 1.85
CA VAL A 73 5.30 -8.66 0.84
C VAL A 73 3.83 -8.23 0.82
N LEU A 74 3.18 -8.20 1.98
CA LEU A 74 1.75 -7.90 2.10
C LEU A 74 1.42 -6.42 1.90
N ASN A 75 2.35 -5.51 2.16
CA ASN A 75 2.11 -4.07 2.13
C ASN A 75 2.71 -3.39 0.90
N ASN A 76 3.82 -3.89 0.35
CA ASN A 76 4.49 -3.24 -0.78
C ASN A 76 4.58 -4.15 -2.01
N VAL A 77 5.21 -5.33 -1.92
CA VAL A 77 5.56 -6.15 -3.09
C VAL A 77 4.31 -6.54 -3.89
N ILE A 78 3.36 -7.21 -3.24
CA ILE A 78 2.14 -7.65 -3.91
C ILE A 78 1.24 -6.45 -4.26
N PRO A 79 0.89 -5.56 -3.30
CA PRO A 79 -0.05 -4.49 -3.60
C PRO A 79 0.46 -3.52 -4.66
N PHE A 80 1.71 -3.06 -4.56
CA PHE A 80 2.22 -2.09 -5.53
C PHE A 80 2.40 -2.71 -6.91
N SER A 81 2.85 -3.96 -7.02
CA SER A 81 2.97 -4.62 -8.33
C SER A 81 1.61 -4.78 -9.00
N LEU A 82 0.60 -5.25 -8.24
CA LEU A 82 -0.76 -5.43 -8.76
C LEU A 82 -1.43 -4.10 -9.10
N ILE A 83 -1.23 -3.05 -8.30
CA ILE A 83 -1.80 -1.73 -8.57
C ILE A 83 -1.15 -1.11 -9.81
N VAL A 84 0.18 -1.06 -9.87
CA VAL A 84 0.89 -0.44 -10.99
C VAL A 84 0.64 -1.19 -12.28
N TRP A 85 0.61 -2.54 -12.24
CA TRP A 85 0.18 -3.34 -13.37
C TRP A 85 -1.29 -3.08 -13.73
N GLY A 86 -2.21 -3.08 -12.78
CA GLY A 86 -3.61 -2.74 -13.06
C GLY A 86 -3.75 -1.37 -13.73
N GLN A 87 -2.95 -0.38 -13.31
CA GLN A 87 -2.91 0.95 -13.89
C GLN A 87 -2.39 1.02 -15.34
N THR A 88 -1.79 -0.04 -15.90
CA THR A 88 -1.49 -0.11 -17.34
C THR A 88 -2.74 -0.40 -18.17
N HIS A 89 -3.78 -0.95 -17.55
CA HIS A 89 -5.02 -1.36 -18.20
C HIS A 89 -6.22 -0.47 -17.86
N ILE A 90 -6.27 0.06 -16.63
CA ILE A 90 -7.37 0.90 -16.16
C ILE A 90 -6.91 2.30 -15.77
N ALA A 91 -7.84 3.26 -15.86
CA ALA A 91 -7.59 4.63 -15.43
C ALA A 91 -7.16 4.69 -13.95
N SER A 92 -6.22 5.57 -13.64
CA SER A 92 -5.71 5.74 -12.27
C SER A 92 -6.79 6.20 -11.27
N GLY A 93 -7.81 6.91 -11.75
CA GLY A 93 -9.00 7.24 -10.98
C GLY A 93 -9.79 5.99 -10.57
N LEU A 94 -10.05 5.08 -11.51
CA LEU A 94 -10.73 3.81 -11.21
C LEU A 94 -9.89 2.94 -10.26
N ALA A 95 -8.57 2.84 -10.48
CA ALA A 95 -7.67 2.14 -9.56
C ALA A 95 -7.72 2.72 -8.14
N SER A 96 -7.81 4.05 -7.99
CA SER A 96 -7.95 4.72 -6.69
C SER A 96 -9.29 4.38 -6.02
N ILE A 97 -10.41 4.37 -6.77
CA ILE A 97 -11.73 3.96 -6.25
C ILE A 97 -11.68 2.51 -5.76
N LEU A 98 -11.15 1.59 -6.57
CA LEU A 98 -11.03 0.18 -6.20
C LEU A 98 -10.17 0.01 -4.95
N ASN A 99 -9.05 0.74 -4.85
CA ASN A 99 -8.22 0.70 -3.65
C ASN A 99 -8.91 1.31 -2.41
N ALA A 100 -9.86 2.24 -2.58
CA ALA A 100 -10.66 2.78 -1.46
C ALA A 100 -11.56 1.73 -0.79
N THR A 101 -11.69 0.52 -1.36
CA THR A 101 -12.32 -0.64 -0.71
C THR A 101 -11.45 -1.30 0.36
N THR A 102 -10.18 -0.89 0.52
CA THR A 102 -9.25 -1.41 1.55
C THR A 102 -9.86 -1.50 2.96
N PRO A 103 -10.64 -0.50 3.45
CA PRO A 103 -11.28 -0.60 4.77
C PRO A 103 -12.29 -1.74 4.88
N ILE A 104 -12.98 -2.10 3.79
CA ILE A 104 -13.91 -3.26 3.74
C ILE A 104 -13.12 -4.54 4.00
N PHE A 105 -12.06 -4.77 3.22
CA PHE A 105 -11.21 -5.95 3.38
C PHE A 105 -10.51 -5.97 4.73
N THR A 106 -10.06 -4.82 5.21
CA THR A 106 -9.48 -4.69 6.56
C THR A 106 -10.46 -5.14 7.63
N LEU A 107 -11.73 -4.71 7.55
CA LEU A 107 -12.76 -5.10 8.50
C LEU A 107 -13.07 -6.60 8.44
N ILE A 108 -13.17 -7.15 7.23
CA ILE A 108 -13.41 -8.60 7.01
C ILE A 108 -12.25 -9.42 7.58
N VAL A 109 -11.01 -9.09 7.21
CA VAL A 109 -9.82 -9.81 7.66
C VAL A 109 -9.64 -9.69 9.17
N ALA A 110 -9.87 -8.50 9.74
CA ALA A 110 -9.84 -8.32 11.18
C ALA A 110 -10.93 -9.12 11.90
N HIS A 111 -12.15 -9.19 11.35
CA HIS A 111 -13.24 -9.96 11.94
C HIS A 111 -12.93 -11.44 12.10
N TYR A 112 -12.27 -12.04 11.10
CA TYR A 112 -11.91 -13.46 11.14
C TYR A 112 -10.61 -13.75 11.87
N LEU A 113 -9.61 -12.86 11.81
CA LEU A 113 -8.27 -13.11 12.37
C LEU A 113 -8.02 -12.48 13.75
N VAL A 114 -8.88 -11.56 14.19
CA VAL A 114 -8.75 -10.86 15.48
C VAL A 114 -10.01 -11.10 16.30
N SER A 115 -9.89 -11.99 17.29
CA SER A 115 -11.02 -12.40 18.15
C SER A 115 -11.74 -11.26 18.86
N ASP A 116 -11.05 -10.14 19.07
CA ASP A 116 -11.54 -8.96 19.80
C ASP A 116 -12.10 -7.86 18.88
N GLU A 117 -12.01 -8.02 17.54
CA GLU A 117 -12.56 -7.05 16.60
C GLU A 117 -13.75 -7.62 15.83
N ARG A 118 -14.95 -7.42 16.39
CA ARG A 118 -16.18 -7.78 15.70
C ARG A 118 -16.54 -6.74 14.64
N MET A 119 -17.09 -7.24 13.53
CA MET A 119 -17.75 -6.42 12.52
C MET A 119 -19.06 -5.90 13.11
N THR A 120 -19.09 -4.62 13.46
CA THR A 120 -20.29 -3.96 13.99
C THR A 120 -21.00 -3.18 12.89
N ILE A 121 -22.32 -3.03 13.02
CA ILE A 121 -23.14 -2.27 12.05
C ILE A 121 -22.60 -0.85 11.86
N ASN A 122 -22.16 -0.19 12.95
CA ASN A 122 -21.58 1.16 12.89
C ASN A 122 -20.31 1.21 12.03
N LYS A 123 -19.43 0.20 12.11
CA LYS A 123 -18.24 0.11 11.27
C LYS A 123 -18.61 -0.08 9.80
N MET A 124 -19.60 -0.92 9.51
CA MET A 124 -20.09 -1.13 8.13
C MET A 124 -20.67 0.15 7.54
N ILE A 125 -21.54 0.86 8.27
CA ILE A 125 -22.11 2.14 7.83
C ILE A 125 -20.99 3.15 7.52
N GLY A 126 -20.01 3.31 8.42
CA GLY A 126 -18.89 4.21 8.19
C GLY A 126 -18.07 3.87 6.94
N VAL A 127 -17.83 2.58 6.71
CA VAL A 127 -17.11 2.11 5.51
C VAL A 127 -17.90 2.38 4.23
N PHE A 128 -19.21 2.08 4.19
CA PHE A 128 -20.04 2.34 3.02
C PHE A 128 -20.24 3.84 2.75
N LEU A 129 -20.39 4.66 3.80
CA LEU A 129 -20.42 6.11 3.67
C LEU A 129 -19.10 6.67 3.12
N GLY A 130 -17.97 6.16 3.61
CA GLY A 130 -16.64 6.53 3.11
C GLY A 130 -16.46 6.16 1.63
N LEU A 131 -16.86 4.95 1.24
CA LEU A 131 -16.82 4.51 -0.14
C LEU A 131 -17.72 5.35 -1.05
N GLY A 132 -18.94 5.64 -0.60
CA GLY A 132 -19.87 6.52 -1.32
C GLY A 132 -19.28 7.93 -1.52
N GLY A 133 -18.61 8.47 -0.50
CA GLY A 133 -17.90 9.75 -0.61
C GLY A 133 -16.81 9.73 -1.67
N VAL A 134 -16.01 8.65 -1.75
CA VAL A 134 -14.97 8.50 -2.78
C VAL A 134 -15.57 8.43 -4.18
N VAL A 135 -16.65 7.66 -4.37
CA VAL A 135 -17.36 7.55 -5.66
C VAL A 135 -17.89 8.91 -6.12
N ILE A 136 -18.50 9.68 -5.22
CA ILE A 136 -19.02 11.03 -5.53
C ILE A 136 -17.88 11.99 -5.86
N MET A 137 -16.79 11.96 -5.09
CA MET A 137 -15.64 12.85 -5.28
C MET A 137 -14.94 12.62 -6.63
N ILE A 138 -14.76 11.36 -7.00
CA ILE A 138 -14.05 10.97 -8.23
C ILE A 138 -14.97 11.09 -9.45
N GLY A 139 -16.27 10.90 -9.26
CA GLY A 139 -17.29 11.05 -10.30
C GLY A 139 -17.73 9.69 -10.87
N PRO A 140 -19.04 9.51 -11.13
CA PRO A 140 -19.59 8.25 -11.64
C PRO A 140 -19.13 7.91 -13.07
N GLU A 141 -18.64 8.89 -13.82
CA GLU A 141 -18.08 8.67 -15.16
C GLU A 141 -16.92 7.67 -15.15
N LEU A 142 -16.10 7.67 -14.08
CA LEU A 142 -15.00 6.72 -13.94
C LEU A 142 -15.46 5.30 -13.61
N LEU A 143 -16.73 5.11 -13.24
CA LEU A 143 -17.35 3.80 -13.09
C LEU A 143 -17.79 3.19 -14.42
N THR A 144 -17.83 3.97 -15.51
CA THR A 144 -18.19 3.43 -16.83
C THR A 144 -17.19 2.38 -17.33
N GLY A 145 -15.94 2.45 -16.85
CA GLY A 145 -14.91 1.46 -17.14
C GLY A 145 -14.95 0.20 -16.27
N LEU A 146 -15.93 0.04 -15.36
CA LEU A 146 -16.11 -1.21 -14.62
C LEU A 146 -16.50 -2.34 -15.56
N GLY A 147 -15.79 -3.47 -15.48
CA GLY A 147 -15.97 -4.61 -16.38
C GLY A 147 -15.13 -4.61 -17.66
N ASP A 148 -14.53 -3.48 -18.06
CA ASP A 148 -13.73 -3.38 -19.30
C ASP A 148 -12.48 -4.27 -19.27
N ASP A 149 -11.78 -4.31 -18.13
CA ASP A 149 -10.67 -5.23 -17.88
C ASP A 149 -10.81 -5.85 -16.48
N LEU A 150 -11.52 -6.97 -16.43
CA LEU A 150 -11.81 -7.67 -15.18
C LEU A 150 -10.53 -8.10 -14.46
N PHE A 151 -9.47 -8.50 -15.19
CA PHE A 151 -8.23 -8.95 -14.57
C PHE A 151 -7.49 -7.80 -13.89
N ALA A 152 -7.42 -6.63 -14.53
CA ALA A 152 -6.85 -5.43 -13.94
C ALA A 152 -7.63 -4.99 -12.68
N GLN A 153 -8.95 -5.03 -12.73
CA GLN A 153 -9.80 -4.67 -11.59
C GLN A 153 -9.64 -5.65 -10.42
N LEU A 154 -9.61 -6.96 -10.71
CA LEU A 154 -9.35 -8.00 -9.71
C LEU A 154 -7.94 -7.89 -9.12
N ALA A 155 -6.94 -7.49 -9.90
CA ALA A 155 -5.59 -7.23 -9.39
C ALA A 155 -5.59 -6.11 -8.36
N VAL A 156 -6.23 -4.96 -8.65
CA VAL A 156 -6.33 -3.84 -7.70
C VAL A 156 -7.15 -4.21 -6.46
N LEU A 157 -8.24 -4.96 -6.61
CA LEU A 157 -9.01 -5.46 -5.47
C LEU A 157 -8.20 -6.45 -4.61
N SER A 158 -7.41 -7.30 -5.24
CA SER A 158 -6.50 -8.21 -4.54
C SER A 158 -5.42 -7.44 -3.77
N ALA A 159 -4.91 -6.34 -4.32
CA ALA A 159 -4.01 -5.43 -3.59
C ALA A 159 -4.69 -4.82 -2.35
N ALA A 160 -5.93 -4.36 -2.47
CA ALA A 160 -6.72 -3.85 -1.35
C ALA A 160 -6.96 -4.92 -0.27
N LEU A 161 -7.18 -6.17 -0.67
CA LEU A 161 -7.26 -7.31 0.25
C LEU A 161 -5.93 -7.58 0.96
N CYS A 162 -4.81 -7.54 0.23
CA CYS A 162 -3.47 -7.65 0.81
C CYS A 162 -3.21 -6.58 1.88
N TYR A 163 -3.66 -5.34 1.67
CA TYR A 163 -3.60 -4.30 2.72
C TYR A 163 -4.40 -4.66 3.96
N GLY A 164 -5.57 -5.30 3.81
CA GLY A 164 -6.33 -5.83 4.94
C GLY A 164 -5.51 -6.84 5.75
N PHE A 165 -4.86 -7.80 5.11
CA PHE A 165 -3.92 -8.72 5.78
C PHE A 165 -2.74 -7.98 6.41
N ALA A 166 -2.15 -7.01 5.71
CA ALA A 166 -1.04 -6.20 6.23
C ALA A 166 -1.43 -5.44 7.51
N SER A 167 -2.65 -4.89 7.59
CA SER A 167 -3.13 -4.17 8.76
C SER A 167 -3.24 -5.06 10.02
N VAL A 168 -3.65 -6.32 9.86
CA VAL A 168 -3.74 -7.29 10.95
C VAL A 168 -2.36 -7.81 11.31
N PHE A 169 -1.55 -8.17 10.31
CA PHE A 169 -0.17 -8.60 10.49
C PHE A 169 0.67 -7.53 11.20
N GLY A 170 0.46 -6.26 10.86
CA GLY A 170 1.16 -5.10 11.42
C GLY A 170 1.02 -4.96 12.94
N ARG A 171 -0.04 -5.50 13.55
CA ARG A 171 -0.26 -5.48 15.01
C ARG A 171 0.85 -6.20 15.77
N ARG A 172 1.53 -7.16 15.13
CA ARG A 172 2.65 -7.91 15.72
C ARG A 172 3.82 -7.00 16.08
N PHE A 173 4.12 -5.98 15.27
CA PHE A 173 5.24 -5.07 15.52
C PHE A 173 5.07 -4.24 16.80
N LYS A 174 3.84 -3.87 17.14
CA LYS A 174 3.52 -3.21 18.41
C LYS A 174 3.82 -4.12 19.60
N ARG A 175 3.53 -5.43 19.50
CA ARG A 175 3.85 -6.43 20.54
C ARG A 175 5.36 -6.68 20.67
N LEU A 176 6.09 -6.57 19.56
CA LEU A 176 7.55 -6.70 19.52
C LEU A 176 8.29 -5.42 19.93
N ALA A 177 7.56 -4.35 20.30
CA ALA A 177 8.12 -3.05 20.67
C ALA A 177 9.05 -2.45 19.59
N ILE A 178 8.76 -2.71 18.31
CA ILE A 178 9.55 -2.19 17.19
C ILE A 178 9.01 -0.80 16.81
N PRO A 179 9.87 0.24 16.77
CA PRO A 179 9.44 1.58 16.37
C PRO A 179 8.85 1.59 14.95
N PRO A 180 7.76 2.34 14.69
CA PRO A 180 7.13 2.39 13.36
C PRO A 180 8.10 2.74 12.22
N VAL A 181 9.08 3.61 12.48
CA VAL A 181 10.08 3.99 11.49
C VAL A 181 11.03 2.83 11.15
N ALA A 182 11.36 1.97 12.12
CA ALA A 182 12.16 0.78 11.88
C ALA A 182 11.35 -0.28 11.11
N VAL A 183 10.05 -0.42 11.40
CA VAL A 183 9.13 -1.27 10.62
C VAL A 183 9.05 -0.78 9.18
N ALA A 184 8.84 0.52 8.97
CA ALA A 184 8.79 1.15 7.65
C ALA A 184 10.08 0.92 6.87
N THR A 185 11.23 1.13 7.49
CA THR A 185 12.55 0.93 6.85
C THR A 185 12.76 -0.54 6.50
N GLY A 186 12.48 -1.46 7.43
CA GLY A 186 12.66 -2.89 7.22
C GLY A 186 11.78 -3.43 6.10
N GLN A 187 10.49 -3.05 6.08
CA GLN A 187 9.58 -3.52 5.04
C GLN A 187 9.99 -3.03 3.65
N VAL A 188 10.33 -1.75 3.47
CA VAL A 188 10.70 -1.23 2.14
C VAL A 188 12.05 -1.76 1.68
N THR A 189 12.99 -2.00 2.61
CA THR A 189 14.30 -2.58 2.29
C THR A 189 14.14 -4.02 1.80
N VAL A 190 13.35 -4.84 2.50
CA VAL A 190 13.08 -6.21 2.06
C VAL A 190 12.30 -6.21 0.76
N SER A 191 11.31 -5.33 0.59
CA SER A 191 10.57 -5.20 -0.66
C SER A 191 11.47 -4.84 -1.83
N ALA A 192 12.42 -3.92 -1.66
CA ALA A 192 13.40 -3.56 -2.68
C ALA A 192 14.27 -4.76 -3.07
N ILE A 193 14.78 -5.51 -2.09
CA ILE A 193 15.61 -6.71 -2.32
C ILE A 193 14.82 -7.79 -3.06
N LEU A 194 13.56 -8.02 -2.67
CA LEU A 194 12.72 -9.06 -3.29
C LEU A 194 12.28 -8.69 -4.70
N LEU A 195 11.98 -7.42 -4.97
CA LEU A 195 11.51 -6.96 -6.27
C LEU A 195 12.64 -6.75 -7.27
N LEU A 196 13.86 -6.46 -6.82
CA LEU A 196 15.00 -6.25 -7.70
C LEU A 196 15.21 -7.40 -8.70
N PRO A 197 15.31 -8.69 -8.31
CA PRO A 197 15.49 -9.77 -9.27
C PRO A 197 14.28 -9.94 -10.20
N VAL A 198 13.06 -9.67 -9.71
CA VAL A 198 11.84 -9.74 -10.53
C VAL A 198 11.86 -8.65 -11.61
N CYS A 199 12.23 -7.42 -11.25
CA CYS A 199 12.40 -6.31 -12.17
C CYS A 199 13.48 -6.59 -13.22
N LEU A 200 14.64 -7.10 -12.80
CA LEU A 200 15.74 -7.43 -13.74
C LEU A 200 15.33 -8.54 -14.71
N TRP A 201 14.49 -9.48 -14.29
CA TRP A 201 14.08 -10.61 -15.12
C TRP A 201 12.91 -10.29 -16.06
N VAL A 202 11.90 -9.58 -15.58
CA VAL A 202 10.65 -9.31 -16.30
C VAL A 202 10.74 -8.05 -17.14
N ASP A 203 11.18 -6.93 -16.55
CA ASP A 203 11.10 -5.62 -17.20
C ASP A 203 12.30 -5.32 -18.10
N GLN A 204 13.47 -5.93 -17.84
CA GLN A 204 14.74 -5.66 -18.51
C GLN A 204 14.94 -4.15 -18.84
N PRO A 205 14.98 -3.27 -17.83
CA PRO A 205 14.87 -1.81 -18.02
C PRO A 205 16.01 -1.15 -18.84
N TRP A 206 16.93 -1.93 -19.39
CA TRP A 206 18.03 -1.51 -20.26
C TRP A 206 17.79 -1.81 -21.75
N THR A 207 16.67 -2.45 -22.12
CA THR A 207 16.25 -2.65 -23.52
C THR A 207 15.14 -1.68 -23.90
#